data_AF-A0A946JUS6-F1
#
_entry.id   AF-A0A946JUS6-F1
#
_cell.length_a   1.000
_cell.length_b   1.000
_cell.length_c   1.000
_cell.angle_alpha   90.00
_cell.angle_beta   90.00
_cell.angle_gamma   90.00
#
_symmetry.space_group_name_H-M   'P 1'
#
loop_
_entity.id
_entity.type
_entity.pdbx_description
1 polymer ?
#
loop_
_entity_poly.entity_id
_entity_poly.type
_entity_poly.pdbx_seq_one_letter_code
_entity_poly.pdbx_strand_id
1 'polypeptide(L)'
;NSKKSELNSMNSDNLIHVLLSGSDIHNDEISYFKYPVPNLIFTRDIAAVVGNTILLTWGRRRVRKRENILAKFVIAHHPSFNDVNIYDFHQKHPQLSVEGGDIIVFGEGAICIGMSERTPSETIDALLPLFFEQGFTHVYAVDLPKLRSLMHLDTIFTRINKDEALVYPPLFLDGVYKGQSIMTYRLQEGDTVANSSPDSKTLLELLAEDGIILNPIKCGGDSPLNQDREQWTEGANAFAIKPGVIIGYERNIKTLEELRNNGYTVTTAQTFLADPQRFDEGKVMITIEGSELSRGRGGARCLTLPLIREMNYE
;
A
#
# COMPACT_ATOMS: atom_id res chain seq x y z
N ASN A 1 6.73 -1.43 38.30
CA ASN A 1 7.34 -0.34 37.50
C ASN A 1 6.35 0.82 37.46
N SER A 2 6.69 1.99 38.00
CA SER A 2 5.73 3.09 38.30
C SER A 2 4.90 3.50 37.07
N LYS A 3 5.56 3.70 35.93
CA LYS A 3 4.90 4.07 34.65
C LYS A 3 3.81 3.11 34.19
N LYS A 4 3.95 1.81 34.45
CA LYS A 4 2.90 0.83 34.09
C LYS A 4 1.66 1.02 34.95
N SER A 5 1.85 1.31 36.24
CA SER A 5 0.74 1.57 37.16
C SER A 5 0.00 2.85 36.77
N GLU A 6 0.74 3.89 36.41
CA GLU A 6 0.20 5.15 35.92
C GLU A 6 -0.64 4.94 34.64
N LEU A 7 -0.07 4.29 33.62
CA LEU A 7 -0.80 3.95 32.39
C LEU A 7 -2.08 3.14 32.65
N ASN A 8 -2.03 2.16 33.56
CA ASN A 8 -3.18 1.35 33.93
C ASN A 8 -4.29 2.12 34.67
N SER A 9 -3.95 3.28 35.26
CA SER A 9 -4.90 4.13 35.99
C SER A 9 -5.54 5.21 35.11
N MET A 10 -5.03 5.41 33.90
CA MET A 10 -5.58 6.38 32.96
C MET A 10 -6.95 5.93 32.45
N ASN A 11 -7.83 6.90 32.20
CA ASN A 11 -9.02 6.64 31.39
C ASN A 11 -8.61 6.34 29.93
N SER A 12 -9.55 5.77 29.16
CA SER A 12 -9.28 5.32 27.79
C SER A 12 -8.81 6.45 26.86
N ASP A 13 -9.42 7.63 26.93
CA ASP A 13 -9.08 8.75 26.05
C ASP A 13 -7.65 9.25 26.28
N ASN A 14 -7.25 9.43 27.54
CA ASN A 14 -5.89 9.82 27.88
C ASN A 14 -4.89 8.72 27.51
N LEU A 15 -5.22 7.44 27.80
CA LEU A 15 -4.36 6.33 27.43
C LEU A 15 -4.13 6.27 25.92
N ILE A 16 -5.17 6.44 25.10
CA ILE A 16 -5.05 6.51 23.64
C ILE A 16 -4.15 7.66 23.24
N HIS A 17 -4.37 8.86 23.79
CA HIS A 17 -3.52 10.02 23.51
C HIS A 17 -2.04 9.71 23.81
N VAL A 18 -1.73 9.19 25.00
CA VAL A 18 -0.37 8.83 25.42
C VAL A 18 0.24 7.74 24.54
N LEU A 19 -0.54 6.74 24.13
CA LEU A 19 -0.09 5.70 23.20
C LEU A 19 0.26 6.28 21.83
N LEU A 20 -0.42 7.34 21.38
CA LEU A 20 -0.18 7.96 20.08
C LEU A 20 0.95 9.01 20.11
N SER A 21 0.88 9.96 21.05
CA SER A 21 1.80 11.09 21.19
C SER A 21 3.11 10.70 21.89
N GLY A 22 3.06 9.70 22.77
CA GLY A 22 4.16 9.34 23.67
C GLY A 22 4.16 10.07 25.02
N SER A 23 3.28 11.06 25.23
CA SER A 23 3.23 11.90 26.43
C SER A 23 1.81 12.21 26.90
N ASP A 24 1.67 12.42 28.21
CA ASP A 24 0.43 12.88 28.83
C ASP A 24 0.41 14.40 28.92
N ILE A 25 -0.32 15.05 28.00
CA ILE A 25 -0.42 16.52 27.94
C ILE A 25 -1.32 17.10 29.04
N HIS A 26 -2.07 16.26 29.75
CA HIS A 26 -2.94 16.68 30.85
C HIS A 26 -2.22 16.67 32.21
N ASN A 27 -1.01 16.09 32.27
CA ASN A 27 -0.23 15.96 33.50
C ASN A 27 1.24 16.33 33.24
N ASP A 28 1.52 17.63 33.13
CA ASP A 28 2.87 18.22 32.98
C ASP A 28 3.71 17.63 31.83
N GLU A 29 3.07 17.16 30.75
CA GLU A 29 3.74 16.55 29.59
C GLU A 29 4.65 15.36 29.94
N ILE A 30 4.29 14.57 30.97
CA ILE A 30 5.07 13.39 31.36
C ILE A 30 5.21 12.43 30.16
N SER A 31 6.46 12.16 29.77
CA SER A 31 6.78 11.24 28.67
C SER A 31 6.78 9.78 29.13
N TYR A 32 5.92 8.98 28.50
CA TYR A 32 5.84 7.53 28.69
C TYR A 32 6.62 6.78 27.60
N PHE A 33 6.63 7.31 26.38
CA PHE A 33 7.36 6.77 25.26
C PHE A 33 8.27 7.83 24.65
N LYS A 34 9.48 7.42 24.25
CA LYS A 34 10.50 8.34 23.71
C LYS A 34 10.06 9.06 22.42
N TYR A 35 9.19 8.43 21.63
CA TYR A 35 8.79 8.93 20.32
C TYR A 35 7.28 8.73 20.11
N PRO A 36 6.59 9.62 19.35
CA PRO A 36 5.21 9.40 18.90
C PRO A 36 5.12 8.30 17.82
N VAL A 37 3.89 7.98 17.37
CA VAL A 37 3.61 7.11 16.20
C VAL A 37 3.03 7.90 15.00
N PRO A 38 3.78 8.85 14.42
CA PRO A 38 3.25 9.76 13.41
C PRO A 38 2.85 9.05 12.11
N ASN A 39 3.41 7.88 11.79
CA ASN A 39 3.07 7.16 10.56
C ASN A 39 1.86 6.24 10.73
N LEU A 40 1.20 6.22 11.90
CA LEU A 40 -0.02 5.41 12.09
C LEU A 40 -1.15 5.84 11.14
N ILE A 41 -1.13 7.09 10.67
CA ILE A 41 -2.04 7.57 9.61
C ILE A 41 -1.91 6.77 8.31
N PHE A 42 -0.73 6.18 8.04
CA PHE A 42 -0.49 5.31 6.90
C PHE A 42 -0.85 3.87 7.24
N THR A 43 -2.15 3.64 7.40
CA THR A 43 -2.73 2.35 7.80
C THR A 43 -2.47 1.23 6.79
N ARG A 44 -2.08 1.56 5.56
CA ARG A 44 -1.68 0.60 4.52
C ARG A 44 -0.59 -0.36 4.97
N ASP A 45 0.32 0.10 5.81
CA ASP A 45 1.53 -0.66 6.06
C ASP A 45 1.41 -1.65 7.21
N ILE A 46 0.49 -1.40 8.15
CA ILE A 46 0.33 -2.16 9.40
C ILE A 46 -0.42 -3.48 9.21
N ALA A 47 -1.19 -3.60 8.12
CA ALA A 47 -1.87 -4.82 7.72
C ALA A 47 -2.16 -4.82 6.22
N ALA A 48 -2.47 -5.98 5.66
CA ALA A 48 -3.07 -6.12 4.34
C ALA A 48 -4.19 -7.17 4.42
N VAL A 49 -5.20 -7.07 3.56
CA VAL A 49 -6.21 -8.11 3.42
C VAL A 49 -5.88 -8.95 2.19
N VAL A 50 -5.74 -10.25 2.40
CA VAL A 50 -5.36 -11.25 1.39
C VAL A 50 -6.45 -12.32 1.39
N GLY A 51 -7.26 -12.34 0.34
CA GLY A 51 -8.49 -13.14 0.32
C GLY A 51 -9.40 -12.77 1.50
N ASN A 52 -9.71 -13.76 2.34
CA ASN A 52 -10.55 -13.58 3.53
C ASN A 52 -9.70 -13.47 4.82
N THR A 53 -8.41 -13.20 4.70
CA THR A 53 -7.46 -13.16 5.82
C THR A 53 -6.84 -11.78 5.98
N ILE A 54 -6.89 -11.24 7.19
CA ILE A 54 -6.10 -10.07 7.57
C ILE A 54 -4.68 -10.54 7.89
N LEU A 55 -3.74 -10.15 7.05
CA LEU A 55 -2.30 -10.26 7.29
C LEU A 55 -1.84 -9.08 8.15
N LEU A 56 -1.63 -9.31 9.44
CA LEU A 56 -0.94 -8.36 10.32
C LEU A 56 0.54 -8.33 9.95
N THR A 57 1.03 -7.17 9.55
CA THR A 57 2.42 -7.03 9.08
C THR A 57 3.40 -6.79 10.23
N TRP A 58 4.71 -6.73 9.91
CA TRP A 58 5.76 -6.37 10.84
C TRP A 58 6.83 -5.51 10.18
N GLY A 59 6.72 -4.19 10.27
CA GLY A 59 7.54 -3.28 9.45
C GLY A 59 9.02 -3.27 9.82
N ARG A 60 9.93 -3.18 8.84
CA ARG A 60 11.40 -3.34 9.04
C ARG A 60 11.98 -2.38 10.08
N ARG A 61 11.54 -1.12 10.07
CA ARG A 61 12.14 -0.05 10.90
C ARG A 61 11.53 -0.04 12.30
N ARG A 62 12.39 0.13 13.32
CA ARG A 62 11.99 0.16 14.74
C ARG A 62 10.87 1.18 15.04
N VAL A 63 10.86 2.31 14.35
CA VAL A 63 9.86 3.38 14.54
C VAL A 63 8.42 2.89 14.33
N ARG A 64 8.21 1.88 13.47
CA ARG A 64 6.88 1.36 13.14
C ARG A 64 6.37 0.26 14.06
N LYS A 65 7.24 -0.33 14.90
CA LYS A 65 6.86 -1.51 15.70
C LYS A 65 5.71 -1.21 16.67
N ARG A 66 5.64 0.02 17.19
CA ARG A 66 4.52 0.44 18.04
C ARG A 66 3.21 0.50 17.26
N GLU A 67 3.24 0.95 16.00
CA GLU A 67 2.09 0.95 15.10
C GLU A 67 1.59 -0.49 14.89
N ASN A 68 2.49 -1.44 14.61
CA ASN A 68 2.12 -2.86 14.45
C ASN A 68 1.52 -3.47 15.73
N ILE A 69 2.07 -3.16 16.91
CA ILE A 69 1.54 -3.65 18.19
C ILE A 69 0.12 -3.11 18.45
N LEU A 70 -0.10 -1.82 18.19
CA LEU A 70 -1.43 -1.21 18.34
C LEU A 70 -2.44 -1.83 17.35
N ALA A 71 -2.04 -2.02 16.09
CA ALA A 71 -2.89 -2.65 15.08
C ALA A 71 -3.27 -4.08 15.48
N LYS A 72 -2.28 -4.88 15.92
CA LYS A 72 -2.50 -6.23 16.43
C LYS A 72 -3.48 -6.24 17.60
N PHE A 73 -3.34 -5.32 18.56
CA PHE A 73 -4.24 -5.23 19.71
C PHE A 73 -5.69 -4.94 19.27
N VAL A 74 -5.88 -3.96 18.38
CA VAL A 74 -7.21 -3.62 17.86
C VAL A 74 -7.83 -4.81 17.14
N ILE A 75 -7.10 -5.45 16.22
CA ILE A 75 -7.61 -6.57 15.42
C ILE A 75 -7.88 -7.81 16.28
N ALA A 76 -7.08 -8.07 17.32
CA ALA A 76 -7.28 -9.23 18.18
C ALA A 76 -8.44 -9.10 19.19
N HIS A 77 -8.90 -7.88 19.48
CA HIS A 77 -9.83 -7.63 20.59
C HIS A 77 -11.09 -6.87 20.20
N HIS A 78 -11.11 -6.14 19.08
CA HIS A 78 -12.28 -5.38 18.69
C HIS A 78 -13.34 -6.31 18.06
N PRO A 79 -14.61 -6.28 18.51
CA PRO A 79 -15.63 -7.26 18.09
C PRO A 79 -15.87 -7.36 16.58
N SER A 80 -15.60 -6.29 15.84
CA SER A 80 -15.71 -6.26 14.37
C SER A 80 -14.77 -7.24 13.65
N PHE A 81 -13.78 -7.82 14.34
CA PHE A 81 -12.82 -8.78 13.75
C PHE A 81 -12.97 -10.21 14.27
N ASN A 82 -14.00 -10.49 15.10
CA ASN A 82 -14.18 -11.81 15.72
C ASN A 82 -14.29 -12.96 14.70
N ASP A 83 -14.91 -12.70 13.55
CA ASP A 83 -15.19 -13.69 12.52
C ASP A 83 -14.22 -13.59 11.33
N VAL A 84 -13.06 -12.94 11.52
CA VAL A 84 -12.07 -12.74 10.46
C VAL A 84 -10.84 -13.60 10.71
N ASN A 85 -10.33 -14.25 9.66
CA ASN A 85 -9.07 -14.99 9.76
C ASN A 85 -7.91 -14.01 9.92
N ILE A 86 -7.04 -14.26 10.90
CA ILE A 86 -5.89 -13.40 11.20
C ILE A 86 -4.61 -14.21 10.98
N TYR A 87 -3.75 -13.70 10.10
CA TYR A 87 -2.38 -14.17 9.95
C TYR A 87 -1.43 -13.18 10.62
N ASP A 88 -0.93 -13.52 11.81
CA ASP A 88 0.10 -12.75 12.48
C ASP A 88 1.48 -13.09 11.91
N PHE A 89 1.98 -12.22 11.03
CA PHE A 89 3.27 -12.43 10.38
C PHE A 89 4.42 -12.46 11.39
N HIS A 90 4.42 -11.57 12.39
CA HIS A 90 5.53 -11.50 13.34
C HIS A 90 5.60 -12.74 14.23
N GLN A 91 4.44 -13.27 14.63
CA GLN A 91 4.37 -14.49 15.42
C GLN A 91 4.92 -15.71 14.67
N LYS A 92 4.61 -15.82 13.37
CA LYS A 92 5.06 -16.94 12.53
C LYS A 92 6.52 -16.78 12.08
N HIS A 93 6.94 -15.55 11.77
CA HIS A 93 8.22 -15.23 11.14
C HIS A 93 8.95 -14.09 11.87
N PRO A 94 9.43 -14.30 13.11
CA PRO A 94 9.88 -13.22 13.99
C PRO A 94 11.12 -12.46 13.51
N GLN A 95 11.92 -13.06 12.62
CA GLN A 95 13.15 -12.47 12.07
C GLN A 95 12.93 -11.72 10.75
N LEU A 96 11.74 -11.84 10.16
CA LEU A 96 11.41 -11.27 8.86
C LEU A 96 10.61 -9.97 9.04
N SER A 97 10.39 -9.27 7.92
CA SER A 97 9.59 -8.05 7.89
C SER A 97 8.79 -7.95 6.61
N VAL A 98 7.58 -7.46 6.74
CA VAL A 98 6.69 -7.14 5.61
C VAL A 98 5.99 -5.82 5.94
N GLU A 99 5.72 -5.01 4.92
CA GLU A 99 4.88 -3.82 5.00
C GLU A 99 3.79 -3.91 3.92
N GLY A 100 2.55 -3.54 4.25
CA GLY A 100 1.41 -3.74 3.34
C GLY A 100 1.44 -2.90 2.06
N GLY A 101 2.26 -1.84 1.98
CA GLY A 101 2.50 -1.10 0.74
C GLY A 101 3.12 -1.96 -0.37
N ASP A 102 3.85 -3.02 -0.02
CA ASP A 102 4.39 -3.96 -1.01
C ASP A 102 3.33 -4.92 -1.56
N ILE A 103 2.16 -5.05 -0.93
CA ILE A 103 1.15 -6.05 -1.29
C ILE A 103 0.03 -5.40 -2.10
N ILE A 104 -0.18 -5.91 -3.31
CA ILE A 104 -1.27 -5.50 -4.19
C ILE A 104 -2.05 -6.73 -4.62
N VAL A 105 -3.26 -6.86 -4.09
CA VAL A 105 -4.24 -7.87 -4.52
C VAL A 105 -4.90 -7.37 -5.80
N PHE A 106 -4.63 -8.03 -6.92
CA PHE A 106 -5.20 -7.66 -8.23
C PHE A 106 -6.61 -8.23 -8.41
N GLY A 107 -6.90 -9.42 -7.88
CA GLY A 107 -8.07 -10.21 -8.28
C GLY A 107 -7.69 -11.21 -9.38
N GLU A 108 -8.64 -11.98 -9.91
CA GLU A 108 -8.39 -12.90 -11.04
C GLU A 108 -7.32 -13.98 -10.76
N GLY A 109 -7.14 -14.33 -9.49
CA GLY A 109 -6.10 -15.28 -9.06
C GLY A 109 -4.69 -14.68 -8.98
N ALA A 110 -4.52 -13.37 -9.17
CA ALA A 110 -3.22 -12.70 -9.12
C ALA A 110 -3.01 -11.85 -7.86
N ILE A 111 -1.78 -11.92 -7.34
CA ILE A 111 -1.27 -11.00 -6.31
C ILE A 111 0.14 -10.55 -6.69
N CYS A 112 0.42 -9.25 -6.52
CA CYS A 112 1.74 -8.68 -6.73
C CYS A 112 2.36 -8.33 -5.37
N ILE A 113 3.65 -8.60 -5.22
CA ILE A 113 4.41 -8.29 -4.02
C ILE A 113 5.76 -7.63 -4.36
N GLY A 114 6.04 -6.49 -3.75
CA GLY A 114 7.33 -5.82 -3.86
C GLY A 114 8.41 -6.51 -3.02
N MET A 115 9.55 -6.80 -3.64
CA MET A 115 10.78 -7.15 -2.93
C MET A 115 11.58 -5.87 -2.72
N SER A 116 11.54 -5.32 -1.51
CA SER A 116 12.00 -3.96 -1.20
C SER A 116 13.02 -3.93 -0.05
N GLU A 117 13.46 -2.75 0.39
CA GLU A 117 14.21 -2.62 1.66
C GLU A 117 13.37 -3.03 2.89
N ARG A 118 12.04 -3.09 2.74
CA ARG A 118 11.08 -3.36 3.81
C ARG A 118 10.58 -4.80 3.80
N THR A 119 10.54 -5.41 2.62
CA THR A 119 10.06 -6.78 2.38
C THR A 119 11.16 -7.59 1.67
N PRO A 120 12.00 -8.32 2.42
CA PRO A 120 13.05 -9.19 1.87
C PRO A 120 12.50 -10.33 1.02
N SER A 121 13.32 -10.95 0.14
CA SER A 121 12.92 -12.12 -0.67
C SER A 121 12.39 -13.27 0.18
N GLU A 122 13.02 -13.55 1.31
CA GLU A 122 12.63 -14.66 2.20
C GLU A 122 11.24 -14.44 2.81
N THR A 123 10.77 -13.19 2.87
CA THR A 123 9.41 -12.86 3.30
C THR A 123 8.38 -13.24 2.25
N ILE A 124 8.73 -13.14 0.97
CA ILE A 124 7.86 -13.57 -0.13
C ILE A 124 7.66 -15.07 -0.01
N ASP A 125 8.74 -15.84 0.09
CA ASP A 125 8.70 -17.30 0.27
C ASP A 125 7.86 -17.71 1.50
N ALA A 126 7.97 -16.96 2.60
CA ALA A 126 7.21 -17.19 3.82
C ALA A 126 5.69 -16.92 3.68
N LEU A 127 5.29 -16.07 2.72
CA LEU A 127 3.90 -15.68 2.45
C LEU A 127 3.25 -16.48 1.31
N LEU A 128 4.04 -17.11 0.44
CA LEU A 128 3.53 -17.94 -0.66
C LEU A 128 2.46 -18.95 -0.21
N PRO A 129 2.65 -19.73 0.89
CA PRO A 129 1.61 -20.67 1.33
C PRO A 129 0.28 -19.99 1.67
N LEU A 130 0.31 -18.81 2.28
CA LEU A 130 -0.91 -18.04 2.56
C LEU A 130 -1.58 -17.60 1.25
N PHE A 131 -0.80 -17.14 0.27
CA PHE A 131 -1.36 -16.68 -1.01
C PHE A 131 -2.04 -17.83 -1.76
N PHE A 132 -1.38 -18.98 -1.89
CA PHE A 132 -1.97 -20.14 -2.56
C PHE A 132 -3.17 -20.71 -1.79
N GLU A 133 -3.14 -20.74 -0.45
CA GLU A 133 -4.28 -21.15 0.38
C GLU A 133 -5.52 -20.24 0.18
N GLN A 134 -5.30 -18.95 -0.09
CA GLN A 134 -6.39 -18.01 -0.40
C GLN A 134 -6.87 -18.08 -1.87
N GLY A 135 -6.35 -19.01 -2.67
CA GLY A 135 -6.80 -19.28 -4.03
C GLY A 135 -6.14 -18.41 -5.11
N PHE A 136 -5.08 -17.66 -4.78
CA PHE A 136 -4.25 -17.02 -5.81
C PHE A 136 -3.49 -18.11 -6.58
N THR A 137 -3.48 -18.05 -7.90
CA THR A 137 -2.78 -18.99 -8.78
C THR A 137 -1.42 -18.48 -9.22
N HIS A 138 -1.23 -17.15 -9.20
CA HIS A 138 -0.02 -16.47 -9.64
C HIS A 138 0.40 -15.40 -8.63
N VAL A 139 1.67 -15.47 -8.21
CA VAL A 139 2.30 -14.45 -7.37
C VAL A 139 3.41 -13.76 -8.19
N TYR A 140 3.29 -12.46 -8.40
CA TYR A 140 4.32 -11.68 -9.10
C TYR A 140 5.18 -10.93 -8.09
N ALA A 141 6.44 -11.33 -7.96
CA ALA A 141 7.40 -10.64 -7.10
C ALA A 141 8.24 -9.67 -7.92
N VAL A 142 8.26 -8.39 -7.55
CA VAL A 142 9.00 -7.34 -8.28
C VAL A 142 10.20 -6.87 -7.47
N ASP A 143 11.41 -7.02 -7.99
CA ASP A 143 12.64 -6.55 -7.35
C ASP A 143 12.80 -5.04 -7.47
N LEU A 144 12.46 -4.34 -6.39
CA LEU A 144 12.54 -2.88 -6.34
C LEU A 144 13.97 -2.42 -6.06
N PRO A 145 14.44 -1.33 -6.69
CA PRO A 145 15.70 -0.70 -6.30
C PRO A 145 15.68 -0.36 -4.81
N LYS A 146 16.74 -0.73 -4.09
CA LYS A 146 16.83 -0.58 -2.63
C LYS A 146 17.12 0.89 -2.25
N LEU A 147 16.09 1.72 -2.42
CA LEU A 147 16.13 3.17 -2.23
C LEU A 147 14.96 3.61 -1.36
N ARG A 148 15.20 4.56 -0.46
CA ARG A 148 14.14 5.12 0.40
C ARG A 148 12.98 5.76 -0.38
N SER A 149 13.23 6.28 -1.58
CA SER A 149 12.20 6.88 -2.43
C SER A 149 11.32 5.86 -3.16
N LEU A 150 11.77 4.60 -3.24
CA LEU A 150 11.08 3.48 -3.89
C LEU A 150 10.82 2.40 -2.82
N MET A 151 10.19 2.82 -1.73
CA MET A 151 10.09 2.01 -0.52
C MET A 151 9.13 0.83 -0.64
N HIS A 152 8.10 0.95 -1.47
CA HIS A 152 7.06 -0.04 -1.67
C HIS A 152 6.61 -0.11 -3.12
N LEU A 153 6.02 -1.25 -3.51
CA LEU A 153 5.46 -1.43 -4.86
C LEU A 153 4.32 -0.45 -5.16
N ASP A 154 3.47 -0.13 -4.18
CA ASP A 154 2.31 0.73 -4.41
C ASP A 154 2.63 2.21 -4.61
N THR A 155 3.85 2.66 -4.30
CA THR A 155 4.28 4.05 -4.57
C THR A 155 4.66 4.28 -6.03
N ILE A 156 4.72 3.20 -6.82
CA ILE A 156 5.18 3.20 -8.21
C ILE A 156 4.26 2.42 -9.15
N PHE A 157 3.33 1.63 -8.62
CA PHE A 157 2.40 0.82 -9.41
C PHE A 157 1.09 0.61 -8.66
N THR A 158 -0.03 1.03 -9.24
CA THR A 158 -1.35 0.82 -8.65
C THR A 158 -2.42 0.56 -9.71
N ARG A 159 -3.21 -0.52 -9.57
CA ARG A 159 -4.43 -0.75 -10.36
C ARG A 159 -5.49 0.29 -9.98
N ILE A 160 -5.98 1.04 -10.97
CA ILE A 160 -6.94 2.14 -10.80
C ILE A 160 -8.29 1.89 -11.50
N ASN A 161 -8.32 0.92 -12.41
CA ASN A 161 -9.53 0.45 -13.09
C ASN A 161 -9.40 -1.06 -13.39
N LYS A 162 -10.43 -1.67 -13.99
CA LYS A 162 -10.38 -3.05 -14.47
C LYS A 162 -9.19 -3.26 -15.41
N ASP A 163 -8.96 -2.33 -16.32
CA ASP A 163 -7.96 -2.44 -17.40
C ASP A 163 -6.90 -1.34 -17.33
N GLU A 164 -6.72 -0.65 -16.20
CA GLU A 164 -5.78 0.48 -16.10
C GLU A 164 -4.98 0.47 -14.80
N ALA A 165 -3.71 0.85 -14.93
CA ALA A 165 -2.81 1.04 -13.80
C ALA A 165 -2.06 2.37 -13.91
N LEU A 166 -1.90 3.07 -12.79
CA LEU A 166 -0.91 4.15 -12.68
C LEU A 166 0.47 3.52 -12.48
N VAL A 167 1.42 3.91 -13.32
CA VAL A 167 2.77 3.35 -13.29
C VAL A 167 3.82 4.46 -13.26
N TYR A 168 4.88 4.24 -12.50
CA TYR A 168 6.10 5.02 -12.60
C TYR A 168 6.91 4.53 -13.82
N PRO A 169 7.01 5.32 -14.91
CA PRO A 169 7.44 4.80 -16.21
C PRO A 169 8.81 4.10 -16.21
N PRO A 170 9.87 4.61 -15.54
CA PRO A 170 11.19 3.98 -15.60
C PRO A 170 11.23 2.52 -15.12
N LEU A 171 10.33 2.11 -14.23
CA LEU A 171 10.35 0.74 -13.67
C LEU A 171 9.50 -0.24 -14.49
N PHE A 172 8.43 0.23 -15.11
CA PHE A 172 7.42 -0.66 -15.71
C PHE A 172 7.29 -0.55 -17.23
N LEU A 173 7.78 0.54 -17.84
CA LEU A 173 7.80 0.71 -19.30
C LEU A 173 9.20 0.53 -19.87
N ASP A 174 10.21 1.10 -19.21
CA ASP A 174 11.60 0.95 -19.64
C ASP A 174 12.23 -0.35 -19.12
N GLY A 175 11.68 -0.90 -18.04
CA GLY A 175 12.20 -2.08 -17.34
C GLY A 175 13.59 -1.88 -16.73
N VAL A 176 14.09 -0.65 -16.71
CA VAL A 176 15.45 -0.29 -16.30
C VAL A 176 15.44 1.00 -15.48
N TYR A 177 15.89 0.91 -14.24
CA TYR A 177 16.07 2.08 -13.38
C TYR A 177 17.55 2.38 -13.16
N LYS A 178 18.02 3.54 -13.62
CA LYS A 178 19.42 3.98 -13.47
C LYS A 178 20.46 2.92 -13.91
N GLY A 179 20.18 2.23 -15.01
CA GLY A 179 21.05 1.20 -15.57
C GLY A 179 20.93 -0.19 -14.92
N GLN A 180 19.97 -0.39 -14.01
CA GLN A 180 19.66 -1.70 -13.42
C GLN A 180 18.32 -2.20 -13.94
N SER A 181 18.29 -3.41 -14.48
CA SER A 181 17.05 -4.07 -14.88
C SER A 181 16.18 -4.37 -13.66
N ILE A 182 14.88 -4.15 -13.79
CA ILE A 182 13.89 -4.53 -12.79
C ILE A 182 13.54 -5.99 -12.99
N MET A 183 13.89 -6.82 -12.02
CA MET A 183 13.64 -8.26 -12.08
C MET A 183 12.22 -8.55 -11.61
N THR A 184 11.46 -9.34 -12.37
CA THR A 184 10.12 -9.79 -11.96
C THR A 184 10.09 -11.31 -11.95
N TYR A 185 9.56 -11.91 -10.89
CA TYR A 185 9.34 -13.35 -10.79
C TYR A 185 7.85 -13.63 -10.94
N ARG A 186 7.51 -14.70 -11.66
CA ARG A 186 6.16 -15.24 -11.76
C ARG A 186 6.16 -16.60 -11.08
N LEU A 187 5.55 -16.69 -9.90
CA LEU A 187 5.59 -17.85 -9.02
C LEU A 187 4.24 -18.55 -8.96
N GLN A 188 4.27 -19.88 -9.06
CA GLN A 188 3.12 -20.78 -8.91
C GLN A 188 3.29 -21.67 -7.67
N GLU A 189 2.27 -22.47 -7.35
CA GLU A 189 2.30 -23.34 -6.17
C GLU A 189 3.47 -24.33 -6.25
N GLY A 190 4.33 -24.31 -5.23
CA GLY A 190 5.58 -25.11 -5.18
C GLY A 190 6.85 -24.33 -5.51
N ASP A 191 6.73 -23.14 -6.12
CA ASP A 191 7.85 -22.25 -6.38
C ASP A 191 8.28 -21.49 -5.12
N THR A 192 9.52 -21.00 -5.14
CA THR A 192 10.06 -19.98 -4.23
C THR A 192 10.92 -19.00 -5.01
N VAL A 193 11.11 -17.80 -4.50
CA VAL A 193 12.11 -16.86 -5.06
C VAL A 193 13.50 -17.50 -5.05
N ALA A 194 13.82 -18.29 -4.01
CA ALA A 194 15.11 -18.96 -3.90
C ALA A 194 15.37 -20.07 -4.93
N ASN A 195 14.32 -20.72 -5.46
CA ASN A 195 14.44 -21.80 -6.45
C ASN A 195 14.09 -21.37 -7.88
N SER A 196 13.62 -20.14 -8.06
CA SER A 196 13.17 -19.58 -9.32
C SER A 196 14.17 -18.57 -9.87
N SER A 197 14.12 -18.36 -11.18
CA SER A 197 14.85 -17.27 -11.85
C SER A 197 13.88 -16.15 -12.21
N PRO A 198 14.33 -14.89 -12.24
CA PRO A 198 13.49 -13.80 -12.71
C PRO A 198 13.17 -13.98 -14.20
N ASP A 199 11.98 -13.57 -14.60
CA ASP A 199 11.57 -13.52 -15.99
C ASP A 199 12.25 -12.36 -16.71
N SER A 200 12.43 -12.53 -18.02
CA SER A 200 12.90 -11.47 -18.93
C SER A 200 11.87 -10.38 -19.19
N LYS A 201 10.59 -10.66 -18.92
CA LYS A 201 9.45 -9.77 -19.15
C LYS A 201 9.19 -8.84 -17.98
N THR A 202 8.58 -7.71 -18.28
CA THR A 202 8.06 -6.77 -17.29
C THR A 202 6.82 -7.33 -16.57
N LEU A 203 6.48 -6.74 -15.43
CA LEU A 203 5.24 -7.07 -14.71
C LEU A 203 3.99 -6.95 -15.61
N LEU A 204 3.91 -5.90 -16.44
CA LEU A 204 2.76 -5.68 -17.31
C LEU A 204 2.61 -6.77 -18.37
N GLU A 205 3.73 -7.23 -18.96
CA GLU A 205 3.73 -8.32 -19.93
C GLU A 205 3.33 -9.65 -19.30
N LEU A 206 3.85 -9.95 -18.10
CA LEU A 206 3.49 -11.17 -17.37
C LEU A 206 2.02 -11.20 -16.96
N LEU A 207 1.50 -10.07 -16.47
CA LEU A 207 0.08 -9.92 -16.17
C LEU A 207 -0.79 -10.13 -17.42
N ALA A 208 -0.38 -9.56 -18.56
CA ALA A 208 -1.11 -9.70 -19.82
C ALA A 208 -1.14 -11.16 -20.33
N GLU A 209 -0.05 -11.93 -20.16
CA GLU A 209 -0.01 -13.36 -20.48
C GLU A 209 -1.00 -14.19 -19.66
N ASP A 210 -1.33 -13.72 -18.47
CA ASP A 210 -2.30 -14.34 -17.56
C ASP A 210 -3.70 -13.74 -17.66
N GLY A 211 -3.96 -12.96 -18.72
CA GLY A 211 -5.26 -12.40 -19.02
C GLY A 211 -5.57 -11.06 -18.33
N ILE A 212 -4.64 -10.53 -17.53
CA ILE A 212 -4.77 -9.25 -16.84
C ILE A 212 -4.13 -8.15 -17.69
N ILE A 213 -4.86 -7.68 -18.68
CA ILE A 213 -4.39 -6.66 -19.62
C ILE A 213 -4.60 -5.27 -19.01
N LEU A 214 -3.50 -4.55 -18.78
CA LEU A 214 -3.52 -3.20 -18.19
C LEU A 214 -2.95 -2.17 -19.16
N ASN A 215 -3.71 -1.11 -19.38
CA ASN A 215 -3.25 0.14 -19.98
C ASN A 215 -2.48 0.97 -18.93
N PRO A 216 -1.18 1.23 -19.12
CA PRO A 216 -0.38 2.00 -18.18
C PRO A 216 -0.58 3.51 -18.36
N ILE A 217 -1.06 4.18 -17.31
CA ILE A 217 -1.12 5.64 -17.23
C ILE A 217 0.14 6.15 -16.52
N LYS A 218 0.87 7.04 -17.19
CA LYS A 218 2.22 7.47 -16.77
C LYS A 218 2.14 8.49 -15.63
N CYS A 219 2.67 8.13 -14.47
CA CYS A 219 2.94 9.09 -13.40
C CYS A 219 3.97 10.13 -13.89
N GLY A 220 3.56 11.41 -13.95
CA GLY A 220 4.40 12.52 -14.41
C GLY A 220 4.50 12.69 -15.94
N GLY A 221 3.74 11.93 -16.74
CA GLY A 221 3.75 12.02 -18.21
C GLY A 221 5.06 11.56 -18.85
N ASP A 222 5.45 12.15 -19.98
CA ASP A 222 6.61 11.72 -20.78
C ASP A 222 7.95 12.33 -20.38
N SER A 223 7.96 13.37 -19.53
CA SER A 223 9.20 14.04 -19.12
C SER A 223 9.83 13.34 -17.92
N PRO A 224 11.08 12.83 -18.00
CA PRO A 224 11.74 12.19 -16.86
C PRO A 224 11.78 13.05 -15.60
N LEU A 225 11.97 14.37 -15.76
CA LEU A 225 11.96 15.31 -14.64
C LEU A 225 10.60 15.36 -13.93
N ASN A 226 9.50 15.34 -14.69
CA ASN A 226 8.16 15.34 -14.10
C ASN A 226 7.83 13.98 -13.48
N GLN A 227 8.25 12.88 -14.12
CA GLN A 227 8.13 11.53 -13.57
C GLN A 227 8.80 11.42 -12.20
N ASP A 228 10.07 11.84 -12.07
CA ASP A 228 10.78 11.83 -10.79
C ASP A 228 10.07 12.71 -9.72
N ARG A 229 9.61 13.90 -10.11
CA ARG A 229 8.95 14.84 -9.20
C ARG A 229 7.61 14.33 -8.69
N GLU A 230 6.80 13.75 -9.57
CA GLU A 230 5.46 13.28 -9.22
C GLU A 230 5.51 11.90 -8.57
N GLN A 231 6.49 11.06 -8.91
CA GLN A 231 6.80 9.86 -8.11
C GLN A 231 7.11 10.25 -6.67
N TRP A 232 7.97 11.25 -6.45
CA TRP A 232 8.32 11.73 -5.10
C TRP A 232 7.12 12.26 -4.31
N THR A 233 6.08 12.73 -5.01
CA THR A 233 4.85 13.26 -4.42
C THR A 233 3.68 12.29 -4.57
N GLU A 234 3.99 11.01 -4.75
CA GLU A 234 3.07 9.88 -4.68
C GLU A 234 2.00 9.88 -5.80
N GLY A 235 2.39 10.33 -7.00
CA GLY A 235 1.53 10.39 -8.18
C GLY A 235 1.01 9.03 -8.67
N ALA A 236 1.75 7.95 -8.44
CA ALA A 236 1.32 6.59 -8.76
C ALA A 236 0.55 5.89 -7.63
N ASN A 237 0.38 6.53 -6.46
CA ASN A 237 -0.23 5.95 -5.26
C ASN A 237 -1.67 6.44 -5.06
N ALA A 238 -2.53 6.18 -6.05
CA ALA A 238 -3.95 6.53 -5.98
C ALA A 238 -4.77 5.45 -5.26
N PHE A 239 -5.82 5.85 -4.54
CA PHE A 239 -6.75 4.91 -3.94
C PHE A 239 -7.99 4.71 -4.81
N ALA A 240 -8.20 3.52 -5.36
CA ALA A 240 -9.44 3.21 -6.07
C ALA A 240 -10.57 2.89 -5.10
N ILE A 241 -11.66 3.66 -5.14
CA ILE A 241 -12.88 3.37 -4.37
C ILE A 241 -13.65 2.24 -5.05
N LYS A 242 -13.92 2.43 -6.35
CA LYS A 242 -14.46 1.44 -7.31
C LYS A 242 -13.65 1.55 -8.62
N PRO A 243 -13.75 0.59 -9.56
CA PRO A 243 -13.05 0.70 -10.85
C PRO A 243 -13.32 2.04 -11.53
N GLY A 244 -12.26 2.76 -11.88
CA GLY A 244 -12.35 4.06 -12.56
C GLY A 244 -12.64 5.24 -11.64
N VAL A 245 -12.99 5.06 -10.36
CA VAL A 245 -13.18 6.15 -9.40
C VAL A 245 -12.11 6.10 -8.33
N ILE A 246 -11.18 7.05 -8.42
CA ILE A 246 -9.94 7.04 -7.64
C ILE A 246 -9.75 8.35 -6.86
N ILE A 247 -8.96 8.29 -5.79
CA ILE A 247 -8.52 9.44 -4.99
C ILE A 247 -7.01 9.61 -5.13
N GLY A 248 -6.53 10.83 -5.26
CA GLY A 248 -5.11 11.16 -5.13
C GLY A 248 -4.87 12.65 -4.89
N TYR A 249 -3.62 13.09 -5.01
CA TYR A 249 -3.26 14.47 -4.69
C TYR A 249 -3.39 15.42 -5.89
N GLU A 250 -3.93 16.61 -5.64
CA GLU A 250 -4.07 17.67 -6.65
C GLU A 250 -2.73 18.20 -7.21
N ARG A 251 -1.65 18.04 -6.45
CA ARG A 251 -0.32 18.59 -6.79
C ARG A 251 0.38 17.87 -7.94
N ASN A 252 -0.09 16.69 -8.32
CA ASN A 252 0.52 15.83 -9.34
C ASN A 252 -0.03 16.19 -10.73
N ILE A 253 0.22 17.43 -11.15
CA ILE A 253 -0.43 18.08 -12.29
C ILE A 253 -0.27 17.27 -13.58
N LYS A 254 0.92 16.71 -13.84
CA LYS A 254 1.20 15.93 -15.05
C LYS A 254 0.54 14.56 -15.03
N THR A 255 0.47 13.92 -13.88
CA THR A 255 -0.33 12.70 -13.70
C THR A 255 -1.82 12.99 -13.90
N LEU A 256 -2.32 14.13 -13.40
CA LEU A 256 -3.71 14.55 -13.64
C LEU A 256 -3.98 14.85 -15.13
N GLU A 257 -3.02 15.43 -15.85
CA GLU A 257 -3.09 15.60 -17.31
C GLU A 257 -3.17 14.24 -18.02
N GLU A 258 -2.32 13.27 -17.67
CA GLU A 258 -2.39 11.91 -18.23
C GLU A 258 -3.72 11.20 -17.94
N LEU A 259 -4.24 11.34 -16.71
CA LEU A 259 -5.56 10.81 -16.36
C LEU A 259 -6.67 11.45 -17.23
N ARG A 260 -6.63 12.77 -17.45
CA ARG A 260 -7.59 13.44 -18.36
C ARG A 260 -7.49 12.93 -19.79
N ASN A 261 -6.27 12.73 -20.28
CA ASN A 261 -6.03 12.17 -21.62
C ASN A 261 -6.59 10.73 -21.76
N ASN A 262 -6.73 10.00 -20.65
CA ASN A 262 -7.31 8.66 -20.58
C ASN A 262 -8.79 8.66 -20.14
N GLY A 263 -9.46 9.82 -20.20
CA GLY A 263 -10.91 9.95 -20.00
C GLY A 263 -11.35 10.13 -18.55
N TYR A 264 -10.45 10.41 -17.62
CA TYR A 264 -10.83 10.74 -16.23
C TYR A 264 -11.31 12.19 -16.11
N THR A 265 -12.48 12.36 -15.49
CA THR A 265 -12.90 13.66 -14.97
C THR A 265 -12.16 13.94 -13.67
N VAL A 266 -11.39 15.03 -13.63
CA VAL A 266 -10.68 15.46 -12.41
C VAL A 266 -11.57 16.43 -11.64
N THR A 267 -11.88 16.12 -10.38
CA THR A 267 -12.72 16.92 -9.49
C THR A 267 -12.13 16.99 -8.09
N THR A 268 -12.45 18.04 -7.31
CA THR A 268 -12.01 18.11 -5.91
C THR A 268 -12.91 17.25 -5.02
N ALA A 269 -12.40 16.81 -3.87
CA ALA A 269 -13.20 16.10 -2.87
C ALA A 269 -14.44 16.90 -2.45
N GLN A 270 -14.32 18.23 -2.30
CA GLN A 270 -15.46 19.08 -1.94
C GLN A 270 -16.53 19.12 -3.04
N THR A 271 -16.13 19.21 -4.31
CA THR A 271 -17.07 19.17 -5.44
C THR A 271 -17.72 17.80 -5.57
N PHE A 272 -16.95 16.71 -5.39
CA PHE A 272 -17.49 15.35 -5.42
C PHE A 272 -18.51 15.12 -4.31
N LEU A 273 -18.23 15.53 -3.08
CA LEU A 273 -19.13 15.36 -1.94
C LEU A 273 -20.42 16.20 -2.04
N ALA A 274 -20.37 17.34 -2.76
CA ALA A 274 -21.54 18.18 -2.97
C ALA A 274 -22.57 17.54 -3.91
N ASP A 275 -22.12 16.73 -4.87
CA ASP A 275 -22.99 16.04 -5.84
C ASP A 275 -22.29 14.76 -6.37
N PRO A 276 -22.30 13.65 -5.60
CA PRO A 276 -21.65 12.42 -6.04
C PRO A 276 -22.31 11.78 -7.26
N GLN A 277 -23.62 11.97 -7.43
CA GLN A 277 -24.41 11.33 -8.51
C GLN A 277 -24.00 11.82 -9.90
N ARG A 278 -23.52 13.07 -9.99
CA ARG A 278 -22.90 13.61 -11.21
C ARG A 278 -21.73 12.77 -11.74
N PHE A 279 -21.13 11.95 -10.89
CA PHE A 279 -19.95 11.14 -11.13
C PHE A 279 -20.25 9.64 -11.12
N ASP A 280 -21.53 9.25 -11.20
CA ASP A 280 -21.94 7.84 -11.22
C ASP A 280 -21.44 7.11 -12.47
N GLU A 281 -21.42 7.80 -13.61
CA GLU A 281 -20.93 7.32 -14.89
C GLU A 281 -19.50 7.82 -15.19
N GLY A 282 -18.68 6.93 -15.76
CA GLY A 282 -17.35 7.25 -16.25
C GLY A 282 -16.23 7.17 -15.20
N LYS A 283 -15.04 7.65 -15.59
CA LYS A 283 -13.82 7.61 -14.79
C LYS A 283 -13.63 8.95 -14.08
N VAL A 284 -13.28 8.91 -12.80
CA VAL A 284 -13.21 10.10 -11.94
C VAL A 284 -11.97 10.05 -11.06
N MET A 285 -11.18 11.12 -11.11
CA MET A 285 -10.05 11.36 -10.22
C MET A 285 -10.46 12.45 -9.21
N ILE A 286 -10.69 12.03 -7.97
CA ILE A 286 -11.02 12.88 -6.85
C ILE A 286 -9.73 13.37 -6.22
N THR A 287 -9.49 14.68 -6.26
CA THR A 287 -8.28 15.27 -5.69
C THR A 287 -8.52 15.75 -4.26
N ILE A 288 -7.56 15.45 -3.40
CA ILE A 288 -7.43 16.04 -2.05
C ILE A 288 -6.17 16.90 -2.00
N GLU A 289 -6.20 17.90 -1.11
CA GLU A 289 -5.01 18.69 -0.81
C GLU A 289 -3.93 17.81 -0.17
N GLY A 290 -2.73 17.84 -0.75
CA GLY A 290 -1.62 16.99 -0.32
C GLY A 290 -0.46 17.74 0.33
N SER A 291 -0.56 19.05 0.57
CA SER A 291 0.58 19.90 0.96
C SER A 291 1.32 19.40 2.21
N GLU A 292 0.60 19.08 3.28
CA GLU A 292 1.15 18.54 4.51
C GLU A 292 1.25 17.01 4.50
N LEU A 293 0.22 16.31 4.00
CA LEU A 293 0.17 14.84 3.98
C LEU A 293 1.32 14.23 3.16
N SER A 294 1.63 14.81 1.99
CA SER A 294 2.72 14.34 1.14
C SER A 294 4.11 14.50 1.76
N ARG A 295 4.28 15.33 2.79
CA ARG A 295 5.55 15.43 3.54
C ARG A 295 5.90 14.11 4.25
N GLY A 296 4.87 13.32 4.58
CA GLY A 296 5.01 11.96 5.11
C GLY A 296 5.45 10.92 4.08
N ARG A 297 5.52 11.26 2.79
CA ARG A 297 5.83 10.34 1.67
C ARG A 297 4.85 9.17 1.57
N GLY A 298 3.56 9.48 1.57
CA GLY A 298 2.51 8.51 1.31
C GLY A 298 1.36 9.15 0.54
N GLY A 299 0.85 8.43 -0.46
CA GLY A 299 -0.29 8.85 -1.27
C GLY A 299 -1.63 8.53 -0.61
N ALA A 300 -2.70 8.68 -1.39
CA ALA A 300 -4.05 8.36 -0.92
C ALA A 300 -4.17 6.87 -0.58
N ARG A 301 -3.50 5.98 -1.32
CA ARG A 301 -3.53 4.54 -1.03
C ARG A 301 -2.81 4.20 0.28
N CYS A 302 -1.71 4.88 0.59
CA CYS A 302 -0.99 4.71 1.87
C CYS A 302 -1.86 5.04 3.10
N LEU A 303 -2.79 5.99 2.97
CA LEU A 303 -3.69 6.43 4.03
C LEU A 303 -4.87 5.47 4.29
N THR A 304 -4.93 4.34 3.58
CA THR A 304 -6.09 3.44 3.60
C THR A 304 -5.70 1.99 3.87
N LEU A 305 -6.60 1.28 4.56
CA LEU A 305 -6.59 -0.16 4.71
C LEU A 305 -7.98 -0.71 4.36
N PRO A 306 -8.22 -1.11 3.10
CA PRO A 306 -9.45 -1.78 2.70
C PRO A 306 -9.63 -3.06 3.51
N LEU A 307 -10.73 -3.14 4.25
CA LEU A 307 -11.12 -4.35 4.98
C LEU A 307 -12.01 -5.25 4.14
N ILE A 308 -12.91 -4.65 3.35
CA ILE A 308 -13.89 -5.33 2.51
C ILE A 308 -13.95 -4.61 1.16
N ARG A 309 -13.95 -5.36 0.07
CA ARG A 309 -14.25 -4.89 -1.29
C ARG A 309 -15.16 -5.91 -1.96
N GLU A 310 -16.11 -5.44 -2.75
CA GLU A 310 -16.96 -6.32 -3.55
C GLU A 310 -16.14 -6.98 -4.66
N MET A 311 -16.35 -8.29 -4.85
CA MET A 311 -15.63 -9.10 -5.85
C MET A 311 -16.24 -8.99 -7.26
N ASN A 312 -17.51 -8.57 -7.34
CA ASN A 312 -18.27 -8.54 -8.58
C ASN A 312 -18.58 -7.09 -8.97
N TYR A 313 -17.71 -6.49 -9.78
CA TYR A 313 -18.13 -5.39 -10.63
C TYR A 313 -18.48 -6.03 -11.98
N GLU A 314 -19.69 -6.54 -12.15
CA GLU A 314 -20.21 -6.81 -13.51
C GLU A 314 -20.36 -5.46 -14.23
#